data_AF-A0A382LCP0-F1
#
_entry.id   AF-A0A382LCP0-F1
#
_cell.length_a   1.000
_cell.length_b   1.000
_cell.length_c   1.000
_cell.angle_alpha   90.00
_cell.angle_beta   90.00
_cell.angle_gamma   90.00
#
_symmetry.space_group_name_H-M   'P 1'
#
loop_
_entity.id
_entity.type
_entity.pdbx_description
1 polymer ?
#
loop_
_entity_poly.entity_id
_entity_poly.type
_entity_poly.pdbx_seq_one_letter_code
_entity_poly.pdbx_strand_id
1 'polypeptide(L)'
;MYINGAWVDAENKKTFEILNPENNEPWAAVPEASAKDVNKAVEAAQKAFEGKWPKLMPRERANYLRAIANQLRENAEMLGKIETIDTGKLFRETKTQANYIAEYYDYFAGLADKVEGTVLP
;
A
#
# COMPACT_ATOMS: atom_id res chain seq x y z
N MET A 1 -2.95 -3.28 -11.62
CA MET A 1 -2.99 -3.95 -10.30
C MET A 1 -1.62 -4.55 -10.01
N TYR A 2 -1.31 -4.89 -8.75
CA TYR A 2 -0.06 -5.57 -8.38
C TYR A 2 -0.38 -6.91 -7.70
N ILE A 3 -0.14 -8.02 -8.39
CA ILE A 3 -0.52 -9.38 -7.95
C ILE A 3 0.69 -10.29 -8.08
N ASN A 4 0.99 -11.05 -7.01
CA ASN A 4 2.10 -12.02 -6.97
C ASN A 4 3.46 -11.45 -7.42
N GLY A 5 3.76 -10.22 -7.00
CA GLY A 5 5.04 -9.57 -7.31
C GLY A 5 5.15 -8.95 -8.71
N ALA A 6 4.05 -8.85 -9.47
CA ALA A 6 4.04 -8.29 -10.81
C ALA A 6 2.90 -7.28 -11.02
N TRP A 7 3.17 -6.29 -11.86
CA TRP A 7 2.13 -5.42 -12.42
C TRP A 7 1.33 -6.18 -13.47
N VAL A 8 0.00 -6.20 -13.32
CA VAL A 8 -0.90 -6.92 -14.21
C VAL A 8 -2.15 -6.10 -14.55
N ASP A 9 -2.64 -6.29 -15.77
CA ASP A 9 -3.97 -5.83 -16.21
C ASP A 9 -5.07 -6.71 -15.61
N ALA A 10 -6.32 -6.25 -15.73
CA ALA A 10 -7.49 -7.09 -15.47
C ALA A 10 -7.53 -8.27 -16.44
N GLU A 11 -7.96 -9.44 -15.97
CA GLU A 11 -8.05 -10.64 -16.83
C GLU A 11 -8.94 -10.39 -18.04
N ASN A 12 -10.05 -9.68 -17.84
CA ASN A 12 -11.01 -9.29 -18.87
C ASN A 12 -10.59 -8.04 -19.66
N LYS A 13 -9.38 -7.50 -19.42
CA LYS A 13 -8.83 -6.28 -20.02
C LYS A 13 -9.66 -5.01 -19.81
N LYS A 14 -10.63 -5.02 -18.90
CA LYS A 14 -11.41 -3.83 -18.58
C LYS A 14 -10.59 -2.83 -17.78
N THR A 15 -10.89 -1.57 -18.01
CA THR A 15 -10.35 -0.41 -17.30
C THR A 15 -11.48 0.56 -17.02
N PHE A 16 -11.32 1.40 -16.00
CA PHE A 16 -12.19 2.55 -15.77
C PHE A 16 -11.37 3.82 -15.56
N GLU A 17 -11.98 4.95 -15.91
CA GLU A 17 -11.37 6.28 -15.77
C GLU A 17 -11.53 6.79 -14.35
N ILE A 18 -10.50 7.48 -13.88
CA ILE A 18 -10.52 8.24 -12.64
C ILE A 18 -10.63 9.71 -13.02
N LEU A 19 -11.63 10.39 -12.45
CA LEU A 19 -11.93 11.78 -12.75
C LEU A 19 -11.31 12.69 -11.70
N ASN A 20 -10.76 13.82 -12.14
CA ASN A 20 -10.36 14.89 -11.24
C ASN A 20 -11.65 15.61 -10.76
N PRO A 21 -11.93 15.67 -9.45
CA PRO A 21 -13.16 16.29 -8.94
C PRO A 21 -13.21 17.81 -9.15
N GLU A 22 -12.09 18.49 -9.47
CA GLU A 22 -12.07 19.93 -9.74
C GLU A 22 -12.79 20.29 -11.05
N ASN A 23 -12.63 19.48 -12.10
CA ASN A 23 -13.11 19.78 -13.44
C ASN A 23 -13.92 18.63 -14.08
N ASN A 24 -14.01 17.48 -13.41
CA ASN A 24 -14.66 16.26 -13.87
C ASN A 24 -14.06 15.68 -15.16
N GLU A 25 -12.78 15.94 -15.42
CA GLU A 25 -12.04 15.38 -16.56
C GLU A 25 -11.23 14.13 -16.14
N PRO A 26 -11.10 13.11 -17.02
CA PRO A 26 -10.24 11.97 -16.76
C PRO A 26 -8.78 12.37 -16.61
N TRP A 27 -8.11 11.89 -15.55
CA TRP A 27 -6.67 12.12 -15.33
C TRP A 27 -5.85 10.82 -15.27
N ALA A 28 -6.52 9.68 -15.05
CA ALA A 28 -5.91 8.35 -15.07
C ALA A 28 -6.91 7.28 -15.52
N ALA A 29 -6.40 6.14 -15.98
CA ALA A 29 -7.18 4.93 -16.21
C ALA A 29 -6.54 3.76 -15.48
N VAL A 30 -7.33 2.98 -14.75
CA VAL A 30 -6.84 1.83 -13.96
C VAL A 30 -7.60 0.55 -14.30
N PRO A 31 -6.99 -0.63 -14.12
CA PRO A 31 -7.67 -1.90 -14.39
C PRO A 31 -8.90 -2.10 -13.49
N GLU A 32 -10.00 -2.57 -14.08
CA GLU A 32 -11.22 -2.95 -13.37
C GLU A 32 -11.12 -4.41 -12.93
N ALA A 33 -10.73 -4.64 -11.67
CA ALA A 33 -10.49 -5.98 -11.15
C ALA A 33 -11.73 -6.87 -11.25
N SER A 34 -11.60 -8.04 -11.87
CA SER A 34 -12.66 -9.06 -11.87
C SER A 34 -12.62 -9.92 -10.60
N ALA A 35 -13.69 -10.67 -10.32
CA ALA A 35 -13.71 -11.66 -9.24
C ALA A 35 -12.55 -12.69 -9.35
N LYS A 36 -12.14 -13.02 -10.57
CA LYS A 36 -11.01 -13.93 -10.80
C LYS A 36 -9.66 -13.28 -10.48
N ASP A 37 -9.50 -11.99 -10.76
CA ASP A 37 -8.28 -11.26 -10.38
C ASP A 37 -8.16 -11.16 -8.86
N VAL A 38 -9.28 -10.94 -8.17
CA VAL A 38 -9.35 -10.98 -6.70
C VAL A 38 -8.96 -12.36 -6.18
N ASN A 39 -9.49 -13.45 -6.75
CA ASN A 39 -9.12 -14.81 -6.35
C ASN A 39 -7.60 -15.06 -6.53
N LYS A 40 -7.01 -14.63 -7.65
CA LYS A 40 -5.55 -14.73 -7.87
C LYS A 40 -4.76 -13.96 -6.81
N ALA A 41 -5.22 -12.78 -6.40
CA ALA A 41 -4.58 -11.99 -5.35
C ALA A 41 -4.66 -12.69 -3.98
N VAL A 42 -5.82 -13.26 -3.63
CA VAL A 42 -6.02 -14.02 -2.38
C VAL A 42 -5.16 -15.27 -2.36
N GLU A 43 -5.13 -16.05 -3.44
CA GLU A 43 -4.27 -17.24 -3.53
C GLU A 43 -2.78 -16.88 -3.42
N ALA A 44 -2.35 -15.78 -4.03
CA ALA A 44 -0.97 -15.30 -3.91
C ALA A 44 -0.64 -14.87 -2.47
N ALA A 45 -1.56 -14.17 -1.81
CA ALA A 45 -1.42 -13.77 -0.40
C ALA A 45 -1.34 -15.01 0.52
N GLN A 46 -2.17 -16.03 0.29
CA GLN A 46 -2.12 -17.28 1.05
C GLN A 46 -0.78 -17.99 0.86
N LYS A 47 -0.26 -18.08 -0.37
CA LYS A 47 1.06 -18.66 -0.65
C LYS A 47 2.18 -17.89 0.02
N ALA A 48 2.10 -16.55 0.06
CA ALA A 48 3.06 -15.73 0.79
C ALA A 48 3.00 -15.98 2.30
N PHE A 49 1.79 -16.14 2.85
CA PHE A 49 1.55 -16.45 4.26
C PHE A 49 2.00 -17.86 4.64
N GLU A 50 1.86 -18.87 3.78
CA GLU A 50 2.41 -20.21 4.02
C GLU A 50 3.93 -20.30 3.74
N GLY A 51 4.46 -19.26 3.09
CA GLY A 51 5.83 -19.19 2.60
C GLY A 51 6.81 -18.58 3.60
N LYS A 52 7.66 -17.67 3.09
CA LYS A 52 8.79 -17.10 3.84
C LYS A 52 8.38 -16.01 4.82
N TRP A 53 7.34 -15.23 4.51
CA TRP A 53 6.96 -14.05 5.28
C TRP A 53 6.72 -14.30 6.78
N PRO A 54 5.90 -15.29 7.21
CA PRO A 54 5.71 -15.52 8.65
C PRO A 54 6.97 -16.06 9.34
N LYS A 55 7.89 -16.68 8.57
CA LYS A 55 9.13 -17.29 9.09
C LYS A 55 10.25 -16.26 9.28
N LEU A 56 10.09 -15.05 8.77
CA LEU A 56 11.03 -13.96 9.02
C LEU A 56 11.09 -13.64 10.51
N MET A 57 12.27 -13.28 10.99
CA MET A 57 12.41 -12.76 12.34
C MET A 57 11.63 -11.45 12.47
N PRO A 58 11.03 -11.16 13.64
CA PRO A 58 10.31 -9.90 13.86
C PRO A 58 11.09 -8.64 13.45
N ARG A 59 12.40 -8.60 13.74
CA ARG A 59 13.31 -7.51 13.33
C ARG A 59 13.43 -7.34 11.81
N GLU A 60 13.33 -8.42 11.03
CA GLU A 60 13.43 -8.35 9.57
C GLU A 60 12.15 -7.75 8.99
N ARG A 61 10.98 -8.14 9.53
CA ARG A 61 9.70 -7.49 9.20
C ARG A 61 9.71 -6.00 9.55
N ALA A 62 10.26 -5.64 10.70
CA ALA A 62 10.43 -4.24 11.09
C ALA A 62 11.26 -3.45 10.06
N ASN A 63 12.32 -4.04 9.52
CA ASN A 63 13.14 -3.38 8.50
C ASN A 63 12.37 -3.10 7.21
N TYR A 64 11.48 -4.01 6.78
CA TYR A 64 10.60 -3.75 5.63
C TYR A 64 9.64 -2.60 5.90
N LEU A 65 9.03 -2.53 7.09
CA LEU A 65 8.13 -1.44 7.47
C LEU A 65 8.86 -0.08 7.49
N ARG A 66 10.08 -0.03 8.04
CA ARG A 66 10.92 1.19 8.00
C ARG A 66 11.32 1.59 6.58
N ALA A 67 11.60 0.61 5.72
CA ALA A 67 11.88 0.89 4.32
C ALA A 67 10.69 1.54 3.62
N ILE A 68 9.46 1.09 3.90
CA ILE A 68 8.23 1.72 3.40
C ILE A 68 8.10 3.15 3.96
N ALA A 69 8.34 3.35 5.25
CA ALA A 69 8.31 4.68 5.87
C ALA A 69 9.29 5.66 5.19
N ASN A 70 10.51 5.20 4.89
CA ASN A 70 11.50 6.01 4.18
C ASN A 70 11.03 6.36 2.76
N GLN A 71 10.50 5.39 2.01
CA GLN A 71 9.97 5.66 0.67
C GLN A 71 8.80 6.66 0.70
N LEU A 72 7.92 6.60 1.69
CA LEU A 72 6.85 7.57 1.86
C LEU A 72 7.38 8.99 2.09
N ARG A 73 8.41 9.15 2.92
CA ARG A 73 9.04 10.45 3.18
C ARG A 73 9.75 11.02 1.97
N GLU A 74 10.55 10.20 1.29
CA GLU A 74 11.28 10.58 0.08
C GLU A 74 10.35 11.06 -1.03
N ASN A 75 9.14 10.49 -1.10
CA ASN A 75 8.18 10.74 -2.16
C ASN A 75 6.98 11.61 -1.72
N ALA A 76 7.03 12.24 -0.55
CA ALA A 76 5.86 12.84 0.08
C ALA A 76 5.18 13.91 -0.76
N GLU A 77 5.96 14.79 -1.39
CA GLU A 77 5.41 15.86 -2.23
C GLU A 77 4.74 15.30 -3.50
N MET A 78 5.37 14.30 -4.14
CA MET A 78 4.82 13.63 -5.33
C MET A 78 3.50 12.94 -4.99
N LEU A 79 3.46 12.17 -3.89
CA LEU A 79 2.25 11.50 -3.42
C LEU A 79 1.15 12.52 -3.06
N GLY A 80 1.51 13.65 -2.46
CA GLY A 80 0.58 14.74 -2.16
C GLY A 80 -0.03 15.37 -3.41
N LYS A 81 0.73 15.53 -4.50
CA LYS A 81 0.19 15.99 -5.80
C LYS A 81 -0.84 15.02 -6.36
N ILE A 82 -0.54 13.72 -6.30
CA ILE A 82 -1.45 12.65 -6.74
C ILE A 82 -2.75 12.68 -5.90
N GLU A 83 -2.65 12.68 -4.57
CA GLU A 83 -3.81 12.73 -3.67
C GLU A 83 -4.66 14.00 -3.89
N THR A 84 -4.04 15.15 -4.17
CA THR A 84 -4.77 16.38 -4.48
C THR A 84 -5.58 16.27 -5.78
N ILE A 85 -4.98 15.74 -6.85
CA ILE A 85 -5.69 15.55 -8.12
C ILE A 85 -6.83 14.53 -7.95
N ASP A 86 -6.60 13.48 -7.16
CA ASP A 86 -7.57 12.39 -7.02
C ASP A 86 -8.76 12.74 -6.10
N THR A 87 -8.52 13.56 -5.08
CA THR A 87 -9.52 13.85 -4.02
C THR A 87 -10.04 15.28 -4.01
N GLY A 88 -9.36 16.22 -4.68
CA GLY A 88 -9.68 17.65 -4.64
C GLY A 88 -9.23 18.35 -3.35
N LYS A 89 -8.56 17.65 -2.42
CA LYS A 89 -8.00 18.26 -1.21
C LYS A 89 -6.91 19.28 -1.55
N LEU A 90 -6.83 20.33 -0.75
CA LEU A 90 -5.84 21.38 -0.93
C LEU A 90 -4.42 20.81 -0.86
N PHE A 91 -3.57 21.16 -1.82
CA PHE A 91 -2.17 20.69 -1.85
C PHE A 91 -1.39 21.01 -0.56
N ARG A 92 -1.74 22.12 0.10
CA ARG A 92 -1.17 22.49 1.40
C ARG A 92 -1.38 21.41 2.46
N GLU A 93 -2.48 20.67 2.39
CA GLU A 93 -2.83 19.59 3.32
C GLU A 93 -2.20 18.26 2.92
N THR A 94 -2.16 17.95 1.63
CA THR A 94 -1.72 16.63 1.12
C THR A 94 -0.20 16.50 0.99
N LYS A 95 0.53 17.59 0.72
CA LYS A 95 1.99 17.57 0.47
C LYS A 95 2.84 16.96 1.59
N THR A 96 2.32 16.88 2.82
CA THR A 96 3.00 16.27 3.97
C THR A 96 2.29 15.04 4.52
N GLN A 97 1.14 14.62 3.97
CA GLN A 97 0.38 13.50 4.51
C GLN A 97 1.17 12.18 4.50
N ALA A 98 1.98 11.95 3.47
CA ALA A 98 2.83 10.77 3.41
C ALA A 98 3.86 10.72 4.56
N ASN A 99 4.32 11.87 5.09
CA ASN A 99 5.21 11.91 6.26
C ASN A 99 4.47 11.41 7.51
N TYR A 100 3.23 11.83 7.68
CA TYR A 100 2.38 11.35 8.77
C TYR A 100 2.06 9.85 8.64
N ILE A 101 1.80 9.37 7.42
CA ILE A 101 1.62 7.93 7.15
C ILE A 101 2.92 7.16 7.50
N ALA A 102 4.09 7.70 7.18
CA ALA A 102 5.37 7.09 7.51
C ALA A 102 5.58 6.89 9.03
N GLU A 103 5.04 7.79 9.86
CA GLU A 103 5.09 7.65 11.33
C GLU A 103 4.32 6.41 11.82
N TYR A 104 3.19 6.05 11.20
CA TYR A 104 2.48 4.81 11.51
C TYR A 104 3.33 3.57 11.20
N TYR A 105 4.02 3.58 10.05
CA TYR A 105 4.91 2.48 9.68
C TYR A 105 6.07 2.34 10.66
N ASP A 106 6.67 3.45 11.10
CA ASP A 106 7.73 3.42 12.11
C ASP A 106 7.23 2.94 13.48
N TYR A 107 6.04 3.36 13.89
CA TYR A 107 5.41 2.90 15.11
C TYR A 107 5.23 1.37 15.10
N PHE A 108 4.60 0.83 14.05
CA PHE A 108 4.39 -0.62 13.94
C PHE A 108 5.69 -1.40 13.71
N ALA A 109 6.69 -0.80 13.06
CA ALA A 109 8.03 -1.37 12.98
C ALA A 109 8.69 -1.49 14.35
N GLY A 110 8.53 -0.49 15.23
CA GLY A 110 8.99 -0.51 16.61
C GLY A 110 8.27 -1.53 17.49
N LEU A 111 7.00 -1.82 17.18
CA LEU A 111 6.17 -2.81 17.88
C LEU A 111 6.42 -4.26 17.40
N ALA A 112 6.94 -4.44 16.18
CA ALA A 112 6.99 -5.74 15.52
C ALA A 112 7.70 -6.85 16.33
N ASP A 113 8.71 -6.50 17.13
CA ASP A 113 9.49 -7.41 17.98
C ASP A 113 9.03 -7.47 19.45
N LYS A 114 7.92 -6.80 19.79
CA LYS A 114 7.35 -6.72 21.14
C LYS A 114 6.03 -7.47 21.27
N VAL A 115 5.72 -8.32 20.30
CA VAL A 115 4.58 -9.23 20.37
C VAL A 115 5.01 -10.41 21.24
N GLU A 116 4.62 -10.37 22.50
CA GLU A 116 5.00 -11.34 23.52
C GLU A 116 3.89 -12.36 23.78
N GLY A 117 4.29 -13.58 24.14
CA GLY A 117 3.39 -14.57 24.71
C GLY A 117 3.31 -14.45 26.24
N THR A 118 2.48 -15.28 26.86
CA THR A 118 2.38 -15.39 28.32
C THR A 118 2.82 -16.78 28.78
N VAL A 119 3.26 -16.88 30.04
CA VAL A 119 3.55 -18.15 30.70
C VAL A 119 2.46 -18.39 31.73
N LEU A 120 1.84 -19.58 31.72
CA LEU A 120 0.83 -19.96 32.70
C LEU A 120 1.48 -20.32 34.05
N PRO A 121 0.83 -20.04 35.20
CA PRO A 121 1.36 -20.34 36.54
C PRO A 121 1.60 -21.82 36.81
#